data_AF-A0A4S1FWZ5-F1
#
_entry.id   AF-A0A4S1FWZ5-F1
#
_cell.length_a   1.000
_cell.length_b   1.000
_cell.length_c   1.000
_cell.angle_alpha   90.00
_cell.angle_beta   90.00
_cell.angle_gamma   90.00
#
_symmetry.space_group_name_H-M   'P 1'
#
loop_
_entity.id
_entity.type
_entity.pdbx_description
1 polymer ?
#
loop_
_entity_poly.entity_id
_entity_poly.type
_entity_poly.pdbx_seq_one_letter_code
_entity_poly.pdbx_strand_id
1 'polypeptide(L)'
;FWTILLQTVIGFTLAWLIDRKFRGHAFWTTIILVPMMLSPAVVGNFWRFLYEPQIGLFSYVISFVTGIPPTNVQMLSNVELAPWAIIIVDTWMWTPYVMLICLAGLR
;
A
#
# COMPACT_ATOMS: atom_id res chain seq x y z
N PHE A 1 14.44 2.78 5.22
CA PHE A 1 14.05 2.68 6.65
C PHE A 1 12.54 2.69 6.82
N TRP A 2 11.85 3.77 6.42
CA TRP A 2 10.39 3.88 6.55
C TRP A 2 9.59 2.76 5.88
N THR A 3 9.99 2.32 4.68
CA THR A 3 9.36 1.17 3.98
C THR A 3 9.39 -0.09 4.82
N ILE A 4 10.56 -0.49 5.29
CA ILE A 4 10.77 -1.69 6.12
C ILE A 4 9.93 -1.60 7.40
N LEU A 5 9.96 -0.46 8.10
CA LEU A 5 9.19 -0.27 9.33
C LEU A 5 7.70 -0.46 9.08
N LEU A 6 7.14 0.19 8.05
CA LEU A 6 5.73 0.09 7.70
C LEU A 6 5.35 -1.33 7.24
N GLN A 7 6.16 -1.94 6.38
CA GLN A 7 5.95 -3.31 5.89
C GLN A 7 5.95 -4.32 7.04
N THR A 8 6.85 -4.18 8.01
CA THR A 8 6.90 -5.05 9.19
C THR A 8 5.68 -4.86 10.07
N VAL A 9 5.32 -3.62 10.42
CA VAL A 9 4.17 -3.35 11.30
C VAL A 9 2.87 -3.81 10.65
N ILE A 10 2.62 -3.44 9.39
CA ILE A 10 1.41 -3.82 8.66
C ILE A 10 1.39 -5.32 8.39
N GLY A 11 2.49 -5.88 7.88
CA GLY A 11 2.60 -7.30 7.54
C GLY A 11 2.41 -8.20 8.76
N PHE A 12 3.03 -7.86 9.90
CA PHE A 12 2.85 -8.59 11.15
C PHE A 12 1.39 -8.51 11.66
N THR A 13 0.80 -7.31 11.65
CA THR A 13 -0.59 -7.11 12.10
C THR A 13 -1.56 -7.94 11.25
N LEU A 14 -1.37 -7.93 9.93
CA LEU A 14 -2.16 -8.75 9.01
C LEU A 14 -1.94 -10.23 9.25
N ALA A 15 -0.70 -10.68 9.44
CA ALA A 15 -0.37 -12.08 9.72
C ALA A 15 -1.06 -12.58 11.00
N TRP A 16 -1.01 -11.77 12.06
CA TRP A 16 -1.69 -12.08 13.32
C TRP A 16 -3.21 -12.14 13.19
N LEU A 17 -3.81 -11.24 12.40
CA LEU A 17 -5.26 -11.25 12.15
C LEU A 17 -5.68 -12.51 11.38
N ILE A 18 -4.88 -12.89 10.40
CA ILE A 18 -5.06 -14.05 9.53
C ILE A 18 -4.89 -15.37 10.30
N ASP A 19 -3.94 -15.43 11.22
CA ASP A 19 -3.66 -16.64 12.00
C ASP A 19 -4.84 -17.07 12.88
N ARG A 20 -5.72 -16.14 13.27
CA ARG A 20 -6.95 -16.43 14.05
C ARG A 20 -7.98 -17.32 13.33
N LYS A 21 -7.72 -17.77 12.09
CA LYS A 21 -8.55 -18.73 11.30
C LYS A 21 -10.05 -18.38 11.28
N PHE A 22 -10.37 -17.12 10.98
CA PHE A 22 -11.76 -16.68 10.86
C PHE A 22 -12.43 -17.20 9.57
N ARG A 23 -13.77 -17.24 9.52
CA ARG A 23 -14.53 -17.66 8.33
C ARG A 23 -14.21 -16.75 7.15
N GLY A 24 -13.72 -17.32 6.05
CA GLY A 24 -13.30 -16.58 4.85
C GLY A 24 -11.83 -16.17 4.83
N HIS A 25 -11.02 -16.63 5.79
CA HIS A 25 -9.59 -16.33 5.86
C HIS A 25 -8.84 -16.54 4.52
N ALA A 26 -9.11 -17.64 3.81
CA ALA A 26 -8.47 -17.92 2.51
C ALA A 26 -8.76 -16.84 1.45
N PHE A 27 -9.97 -16.29 1.42
CA PHE A 27 -10.35 -15.24 0.47
C PHE A 27 -9.60 -13.93 0.74
N TRP A 28 -9.51 -13.52 2.01
CA TRP A 28 -8.77 -12.34 2.41
C TRP A 28 -7.28 -12.46 2.14
N THR A 29 -6.69 -13.65 2.39
CA THR A 29 -5.30 -13.92 2.03
C THR A 29 -5.08 -13.70 0.54
N THR A 30 -5.94 -14.25 -0.32
CA THR A 30 -5.82 -14.06 -1.78
C THR A 30 -5.86 -12.59 -2.17
N ILE A 31 -6.81 -11.81 -1.63
CA ILE A 31 -6.90 -10.36 -1.92
C ILE A 31 -5.64 -9.62 -1.51
N ILE A 32 -5.12 -9.89 -0.30
CA ILE A 32 -3.93 -9.23 0.21
C ILE A 32 -2.69 -9.59 -0.63
N LEU A 33 -2.64 -10.81 -1.19
CA LEU A 33 -1.53 -11.25 -2.04
C LEU A 33 -1.56 -10.66 -3.46
N VAL A 34 -2.69 -10.17 -3.96
CA VAL A 34 -2.82 -9.58 -5.31
C VAL A 34 -1.68 -8.60 -5.66
N PRO A 35 -1.37 -7.56 -4.85
CA PRO A 35 -0.35 -6.58 -5.18
C PRO A 35 1.04 -7.16 -5.48
N MET A 36 1.48 -8.18 -4.74
CA MET A 36 2.81 -8.78 -4.94
C MET A 36 2.90 -9.66 -6.21
N MET A 37 1.75 -10.03 -6.78
CA MET A 37 1.68 -10.84 -8.01
C MET A 37 1.78 -9.98 -9.27
N LEU A 38 1.58 -8.67 -9.16
CA LEU A 38 1.64 -7.74 -10.29
C LEU A 38 3.09 -7.37 -10.59
N SER A 39 3.39 -7.10 -11.86
CA SER A 39 4.72 -6.63 -12.23
C SER A 39 4.97 -5.22 -11.68
N PRO A 40 6.21 -4.87 -11.26
CA PRO A 40 6.51 -3.54 -10.73
C PRO A 40 6.14 -2.40 -11.68
N ALA A 41 6.26 -2.62 -12.99
CA ALA A 41 5.88 -1.64 -14.01
C ALA A 41 4.36 -1.37 -14.04
N VAL A 42 3.53 -2.42 -13.89
CA VAL A 42 2.07 -2.28 -13.84
C VAL A 42 1.67 -1.55 -12.56
N VAL A 43 2.26 -1.92 -11.42
CA VAL A 43 2.02 -1.26 -10.13
C VAL A 43 2.38 0.21 -10.20
N GLY A 44 3.54 0.55 -10.78
CA GLY A 44 3.98 1.94 -10.97
C GLY A 44 2.99 2.76 -11.82
N ASN A 45 2.50 2.20 -12.93
CA ASN A 45 1.50 2.86 -13.77
C ASN A 45 0.14 3.00 -13.08
N PHE A 46 -0.30 1.98 -12.34
CA PHE A 46 -1.54 2.01 -11.58
C PHE A 46 -1.53 3.13 -10.54
N TRP A 47 -0.45 3.23 -9.75
CA TRP A 47 -0.30 4.29 -8.77
C TRP A 47 -0.05 5.66 -9.39
N ARG A 48 0.65 5.75 -10.53
CA ARG A 48 0.77 7.00 -11.28
C ARG A 48 -0.60 7.56 -11.67
N PHE A 49 -1.52 6.71 -12.12
CA PHE A 49 -2.89 7.11 -12.41
C PHE A 49 -3.65 7.56 -11.14
N LEU A 50 -3.49 6.83 -10.02
CA LEU A 50 -4.11 7.21 -8.75
C LEU A 50 -3.61 8.54 -8.19
N TYR A 51 -2.33 8.86 -8.40
CA TYR A 51 -1.69 10.09 -7.95
C TYR A 51 -1.89 11.28 -8.91
N GLU A 52 -2.63 11.11 -10.00
CA GLU A 52 -2.91 12.20 -10.93
C GLU A 52 -3.65 13.35 -10.21
N PRO A 53 -3.15 14.59 -10.20
CA PRO A 53 -3.75 15.68 -9.40
C PRO A 53 -5.19 16.05 -9.80
N GLN A 54 -5.57 15.84 -11.07
CA GLN A 54 -6.87 16.29 -11.59
C GLN A 54 -7.99 15.23 -11.47
N ILE A 55 -7.66 13.96 -11.70
CA ILE A 55 -8.63 12.86 -11.77
C ILE A 55 -8.31 11.70 -10.80
N GLY A 56 -7.17 11.77 -10.11
CA GLY A 56 -6.70 10.71 -9.23
C GLY A 56 -7.51 10.62 -7.94
N LEU A 57 -7.94 9.40 -7.60
CA LEU A 57 -8.67 9.13 -6.36
C LEU A 57 -7.86 9.54 -5.13
N PHE A 58 -6.54 9.38 -5.18
CA PHE A 58 -5.67 9.69 -4.05
C PHE A 58 -5.69 11.19 -3.71
N SER A 59 -5.54 12.04 -4.73
CA SER A 59 -5.59 13.50 -4.59
C SER A 59 -6.94 13.97 -4.07
N TYR A 60 -8.04 13.34 -4.51
CA TYR A 60 -9.38 13.62 -4.00
C TYR A 60 -9.54 13.24 -2.52
N VAL A 61 -9.07 12.05 -2.12
CA VAL A 61 -9.14 11.60 -0.72
C VAL A 61 -8.32 12.51 0.20
N ILE A 62 -7.11 12.90 -0.20
CA ILE A 62 -6.31 13.86 0.57
C ILE A 62 -7.03 15.20 0.65
N SER A 63 -7.57 15.68 -0.46
CA SER A 63 -8.32 16.94 -0.48
C SER A 63 -9.50 16.91 0.48
N PHE A 64 -10.25 15.81 0.50
CA PHE A 64 -11.39 15.63 1.40
C PHE A 64 -10.99 15.63 2.89
N VAL A 65 -9.86 14.99 3.23
CA VAL A 65 -9.39 14.89 4.62
C VAL A 65 -8.71 16.16 5.12
N THR A 66 -7.98 16.86 4.25
CA THR A 66 -7.11 18.00 4.62
C THR A 66 -7.69 19.36 4.25
N GLY A 67 -8.71 19.41 3.39
CA GLY A 67 -9.23 20.65 2.81
C GLY A 67 -8.33 21.29 1.74
N ILE A 68 -7.18 20.67 1.43
CA ILE A 68 -6.24 21.17 0.43
C ILE A 68 -6.81 20.92 -0.97
N PRO A 69 -6.71 21.86 -1.93
CA PRO A 69 -7.15 21.62 -3.30
C PRO A 69 -6.43 20.42 -3.93
N PRO A 70 -7.11 19.54 -4.69
CA PRO A 70 -6.49 18.35 -5.30
C PRO A 70 -5.28 18.70 -6.18
N THR A 71 -5.32 19.86 -6.83
CA THR A 71 -4.25 20.40 -7.69
C THR A 71 -2.92 20.65 -6.96
N ASN A 72 -2.96 20.84 -5.64
CA ASN A 72 -1.77 21.06 -4.80
C ASN A 72 -1.19 19.74 -4.28
N VAL A 73 -1.90 18.62 -4.41
CA VAL A 73 -1.45 17.29 -3.99
C VAL A 73 -0.62 16.65 -5.10
N GLN A 74 0.58 17.20 -5.33
CA GLN A 74 1.48 16.73 -6.39
C GLN A 74 2.49 15.72 -5.85
N MET A 75 2.00 14.52 -5.56
CA MET A 75 2.82 13.47 -4.93
C MET A 75 4.04 13.09 -5.77
N LEU A 76 3.95 13.10 -7.11
CA LEU A 76 5.07 12.75 -7.99
C LEU A 76 5.96 13.94 -8.38
N SER A 77 5.41 15.16 -8.42
CA SER A 77 6.12 16.34 -8.94
C SER A 77 6.82 17.15 -7.86
N ASN A 78 6.37 17.05 -6.60
CA ASN A 78 6.99 17.74 -5.47
C ASN A 78 8.16 16.90 -4.91
N VAL A 79 9.34 17.50 -4.81
CA VAL A 79 10.58 16.88 -4.28
C VAL A 79 10.41 16.35 -2.85
N GLU A 80 9.59 17.01 -2.03
CA GLU A 80 9.34 16.59 -0.65
C GLU A 80 8.36 15.42 -0.56
N LEU A 81 7.40 15.33 -1.50
CA LEU A 81 6.34 14.31 -1.48
C LEU A 81 6.68 13.07 -2.31
N ALA A 82 7.54 13.19 -3.33
CA ALA A 82 7.93 12.10 -4.21
C ALA A 82 8.51 10.88 -3.47
N PRO A 83 9.37 11.03 -2.43
CA PRO A 83 9.82 9.90 -1.64
C PRO A 83 8.68 9.17 -0.93
N TRP A 84 7.68 9.91 -0.42
CA TRP A 84 6.52 9.33 0.25
C TRP A 84 5.63 8.55 -0.72
N ALA A 85 5.44 9.04 -1.94
CA ALA A 85 4.72 8.30 -2.98
C ALA A 85 5.37 6.93 -3.22
N ILE A 86 6.70 6.89 -3.35
CA ILE A 86 7.45 5.64 -3.55
C ILE A 86 7.31 4.72 -2.32
N ILE A 87 7.43 5.26 -1.10
CA ILE A 87 7.29 4.49 0.14
C ILE A 87 5.93 3.81 0.22
N ILE A 88 4.84 4.52 -0.10
CA ILE A 88 3.48 3.96 -0.06
C ILE A 88 3.34 2.81 -1.04
N VAL A 89 3.80 2.99 -2.29
CA VAL A 89 3.71 1.96 -3.34
C VAL A 89 4.53 0.73 -2.97
N ASP A 90 5.78 0.93 -2.54
CA ASP A 90 6.68 -0.14 -2.14
C ASP A 90 6.15 -0.90 -0.92
N THR A 91 5.62 -0.18 0.07
CA THR A 91 4.99 -0.77 1.26
C THR A 91 3.80 -1.63 0.84
N TRP A 92 2.89 -1.10 0.02
CA TRP A 92 1.71 -1.84 -0.44
C TRP A 92 2.07 -3.10 -1.24
N MET A 93 3.12 -3.04 -2.07
CA MET A 93 3.56 -4.16 -2.89
C MET A 93 4.22 -5.29 -2.09
N TRP A 94 5.04 -4.96 -1.09
CA TRP A 94 5.84 -5.95 -0.33
C TRP A 94 5.26 -6.37 1.01
N THR A 95 4.31 -5.62 1.57
CA THR A 95 3.57 -6.02 2.78
C THR A 95 3.04 -7.47 2.75
N PRO A 96 2.48 -7.98 1.63
CA PRO A 96 1.95 -9.35 1.60
C PRO A 96 3.05 -10.41 1.76
N TYR A 97 4.25 -10.14 1.24
CA TYR A 97 5.39 -11.03 1.40
C TYR A 97 5.85 -11.10 2.86
N VAL A 98 5.97 -9.94 3.52
CA VAL A 98 6.31 -9.87 4.95
C VAL A 98 5.25 -10.55 5.81
N MET A 99 3.97 -10.35 5.48
CA MET A 99 2.86 -11.04 6.13
C MET A 99 2.99 -12.56 6.03
N LEU A 100 3.33 -13.13 4.86
CA LEU A 100 3.52 -14.57 4.70
C LEU A 100 4.66 -15.10 5.56
N ILE A 101 5.78 -14.38 5.64
CA ILE A 101 6.91 -14.76 6.49
C ILE A 101 6.50 -14.76 7.96
N CYS A 102 5.85 -13.69 8.43
CA CYS A 102 5.37 -13.60 9.81
C CYS A 102 4.34 -14.70 10.12
N LEU A 103 3.42 -14.97 9.20
CA LEU A 103 2.42 -16.02 9.35
C LEU A 103 3.05 -17.41 9.45
N ALA A 104 4.10 -17.69 8.68
CA ALA A 104 4.83 -18.95 8.76
C ALA A 104 5.58 -19.14 10.08
N GLY A 105 6.01 -18.05 10.72
CA GLY A 105 6.64 -18.10 12.05
C GLY A 105 5.65 -18.10 13.23
N LEU A 106 4.41 -17.62 13.01
CA LEU A 106 3.33 -17.66 14.01
C LEU A 106 2.63 -19.02 14.09
N ARG A 107 2.68 -19.81 13.00
CA ARG A 107 2.13 -21.16 12.89
C ARG A 107 3.15 -22.21 13.31
#